data_AF-A0A022RR06-F1
#
_entry.id   AF-A0A022RR06-F1
#
_cell.length_a   1.000
_cell.length_b   1.000
_cell.length_c   1.000
_cell.angle_alpha   90.00
_cell.angle_beta   90.00
_cell.angle_gamma   90.00
#
_symmetry.space_group_name_H-M   'P 1'
#
loop_
_entity.id
_entity.type
_entity.pdbx_description
1 polymer ?
#
loop_
_entity_poly.entity_id
_entity_poly.type
_entity_poly.pdbx_seq_one_letter_code
_entity_poly.pdbx_strand_id
1 'polypeptide(L)' 'MAVEEILHVLAVDDSLVDRKVIERLLKVSCCKVTAVESGRRALQYLGLDGETSSVNFD' A
#
# COMPACT_ATOMS: atom_id res chain seq x y z
N MET A 1 -10.82 -19.73 -18.01
CA MET A 1 -10.86 -19.32 -16.59
C MET A 1 -10.58 -17.84 -16.57
N ALA A 2 -11.52 -17.02 -16.11
CA ALA A 2 -11.22 -15.60 -15.85
C ALA A 2 -10.23 -15.56 -14.68
N VAL A 3 -9.12 -14.84 -14.85
CA VAL A 3 -8.24 -14.53 -13.74
C VAL A 3 -8.98 -13.48 -12.92
N GLU A 4 -9.38 -13.80 -11.69
CA GLU A 4 -9.89 -12.78 -10.79
C GLU A 4 -8.75 -11.79 -10.52
N GLU A 5 -8.93 -10.55 -10.95
CA GLU A 5 -7.95 -9.49 -10.76
C GLU A 5 -7.97 -9.08 -9.27
N ILE A 6 -6.98 -9.54 -8.52
CA ILE A 6 -6.85 -9.24 -7.09
C ILE A 6 -6.35 -7.80 -6.94
N LEU A 7 -7.17 -6.94 -6.33
CA LEU A 7 -6.78 -5.58 -5.97
C LEU A 7 -5.61 -5.62 -4.98
N HIS A 8 -4.53 -4.90 -5.29
CA HIS A 8 -3.40 -4.72 -4.38
C HIS A 8 -3.49 -3.34 -3.72
N VAL A 9 -3.68 -3.33 -2.39
CA VAL A 9 -3.74 -2.12 -1.58
C VAL A 9 -2.41 -1.89 -0.85
N LEU A 10 -1.90 -0.66 -0.92
CA LEU A 10 -0.80 -0.17 -0.08
C LEU A 10 -1.38 0.72 1.02
N ALA A 11 -1.43 0.22 2.26
CA ALA A 11 -1.92 0.98 3.42
C ALA A 11 -0.75 1.67 4.13
N VAL A 12 -0.86 2.98 4.38
CA VAL A 12 0.20 3.81 4.98
C VAL A 12 -0.34 4.44 6.25
N ASP A 13 0.18 4.00 7.41
CA ASP A 13 -0.29 4.46 8.72
C ASP A 13 0.82 4.28 9.77
N ASP A 14 1.08 5.26 10.63
CA ASP A 14 2.14 5.19 11.65
C ASP A 14 1.70 4.44 12.93
N SER A 15 0.39 4.28 13.15
CA SER A 15 -0.18 3.47 14.22
C SER A 15 -0.10 1.98 13.90
N LEU A 16 0.63 1.25 14.76
CA LEU A 16 0.77 -0.21 14.65
C LEU A 16 -0.60 -0.91 14.73
N VAL A 17 -1.51 -0.40 15.57
CA VAL A 17 -2.83 -0.99 15.76
C VAL A 17 -3.66 -0.83 14.49
N ASP A 18 -3.68 0.38 13.92
CA ASP A 18 -4.48 0.68 12.74
C ASP A 18 -3.97 -0.08 11.52
N ARG A 19 -2.64 -0.18 11.33
CA ARG A 19 -2.03 -1.05 10.30
C ARG A 19 -2.51 -2.50 10.38
N LYS A 20 -2.57 -3.08 11.59
CA LYS A 20 -3.03 -4.47 11.77
C LYS A 20 -4.52 -4.63 11.49
N VAL A 21 -5.33 -3.65 11.91
CA VAL A 21 -6.78 -3.66 11.68
C VAL A 21 -7.08 -3.56 10.19
N ILE A 22 -6.51 -2.59 9.48
CA ILE A 22 -6.77 -2.39 8.05
C ILE A 22 -6.25 -3.57 7.21
N GLU A 23 -5.09 -4.12 7.55
CA GLU A 23 -4.53 -5.29 6.86
C GLU A 23 -5.44 -6.51 7.00
N ARG A 24 -5.98 -6.76 8.20
CA ARG A 24 -6.90 -7.88 8.42
C ARG A 24 -8.21 -7.70 7.67
N LEU A 25 -8.81 -6.51 7.71
CA LEU A 25 -10.08 -6.24 7.04
C LEU A 25 -9.96 -6.41 5.52
N LEU A 26 -8.93 -5.83 4.91
CA LEU A 26 -8.73 -5.87 3.47
C LEU A 26 -8.32 -7.27 2.96
N LYS A 27 -7.58 -8.06 3.74
CA LYS A 27 -7.30 -9.46 3.39
C LYS A 27 -8.57 -10.32 3.38
N VAL A 28 -9.54 -10.02 4.24
CA VAL A 28 -10.85 -10.70 4.25
C VAL A 28 -11.69 -10.28 3.05
N SER A 29 -11.51 -9.06 2.52
CA SER A 29 -12.19 -8.57 1.31
C SER A 29 -11.48 -8.94 -0.01
N CYS A 30 -10.76 -10.07 -0.05
CA CYS A 30 -10.05 -10.56 -1.24
C CYS A 30 -8.98 -9.62 -1.81
N CYS A 31 -8.42 -8.71 -1.01
CA CYS A 31 -7.32 -7.85 -1.44
C CYS A 31 -5.97 -8.44 -1.05
N LYS A 32 -4.95 -8.20 -1.89
CA LYS A 32 -3.56 -8.28 -1.46
C LYS A 32 -3.23 -6.97 -0.75
N VAL A 33 -2.58 -7.03 0.41
CA VAL A 33 -2.29 -5.84 1.21
C VAL A 33 -0.81 -5.77 1.56
N THR A 34 -0.20 -4.61 1.33
CA THR A 34 1.08 -4.21 1.90
C THR A 34 0.81 -3.07 2.87
N ALA A 35 1.17 -3.22 4.14
CA ALA A 35 1.07 -2.14 5.14
C ALA A 35 2.46 -1.59 5.47
N VAL A 36 2.62 -0.27 5.49
CA VAL A 36 3.88 0.41 5.80
C VAL A 36 3.68 1.53 6.81
N GLU A 37 4.71 1.81 7.60
CA GLU A 37 4.66 2.70 8.78
C GLU A 37 4.85 4.19 8.48
N SER A 38 5.22 4.56 7.25
CA SER A 38 5.44 5.96 6.89
C SER A 38 5.32 6.19 5.39
N GLY A 39 5.04 7.45 5.01
CA GLY A 39 5.03 7.87 3.61
C GLY A 39 6.37 7.61 2.91
N ARG A 40 7.51 7.78 3.59
CA ARG A 40 8.83 7.49 3.01
C ARG A 40 9.00 6.00 2.67
N ARG A 41 8.53 5.11 3.55
CA ARG A 41 8.53 3.65 3.28
C ARG A 41 7.55 3.30 2.16
N ALA A 42 6.43 4.03 2.04
CA ALA A 42 5.50 3.88 0.92
C ALA A 42 6.13 4.28 -0.41
N LEU A 43 6.79 5.44 -0.47
CA LEU A 43 7.54 5.89 -1.64
C LEU A 43 8.64 4.89 -2.02
N GLN A 44 9.38 4.36 -1.04
CA GLN A 44 10.37 3.29 -1.25
C GLN A 44 9.78 2.04 -1.84
N TYR A 45 8.64 1.59 -1.30
CA TYR A 45 7.93 0.44 -1.81
C TYR A 45 7.47 0.64 -3.27
N LEU A 46 7.09 1.86 -3.63
CA LEU A 46 6.70 2.24 -4.99
C LEU A 46 7.89 2.53 -5.92
N GLY A 47 9.13 2.55 -5.42
CA GLY A 47 10.31 2.96 -6.18
C GLY A 47 10.38 4.47 -6.48
N LEU A 48 9.72 5.28 -5.66
CA LEU A 48 9.57 6.74 -5.78
C LEU A 48 10.43 7.52 -4.77
N ASP A 49 11.47 6.91 -4.19
CA ASP A 49 12.24 7.50 -3.07
C ASP A 49 13.55 8.21 -3.48
N GLY A 50 13.72 8.54 -4.77
CA GLY A 50 14.87 9.28 -5.31
C GLY A 50 14.58 10.73 -5.70
N GLU A 51 15.61 11.60 -5.62
CA GLU A 51 15.55 13.07 -5.73
C GLU A 51 15.03 13.69 -7.05
N THR A 52 14.58 12.90 -8.02
CA THR A 52 14.21 13.38 -9.37
C THR A 52 13.02 12.67 -10.01
N SER A 53 12.08 12.12 -9.23
CA SER A 53 10.79 11.75 -9.81
C SER A 53 9.89 13.00 -9.86
N SER A 54 9.83 13.66 -11.02
CA SER A 54 8.75 14.60 -11.33
C SER A 54 7.45 13.80 -11.44
N VAL A 55 6.87 13.46 -10.28
CA VAL A 55 5.53 12.87 -10.23
C VAL A 55 4.56 13.99 -10.60
N ASN A 56 4.17 14.03 -11.87
CA ASN A 56 3.06 14.87 -12.30
C ASN A 56 1.79 14.23 -11.72
N PHE A 57 1.19 14.88 -10.73
CA PHE A 57 -0.15 14.58 -10.27
C PHE A 57 -1.10 15.35 -11.19
N ASP A 58 -1.47 14.74 -12.32
CA ASP A 58 -2.56 15.23 -13.17
C ASP A 58 -3.93 14.89 -12.55
#